data_AF-A0A6I3CML6-F1
#
_entry.id   AF-A0A6I3CML6-F1
#
_cell.length_a   1.000
_cell.length_b   1.000
_cell.length_c   1.000
_cell.angle_alpha   90.00
_cell.angle_beta   90.00
_cell.angle_gamma   90.00
#
_symmetry.space_group_name_H-M   'P 1'
#
loop_
_entity.id
_entity.type
_entity.pdbx_description
1 polymer ?
#
loop_
_entity_poly.entity_id
_entity_poly.type
_entity_poly.pdbx_seq_one_letter_code
_entity_poly.pdbx_strand_id
1 'polypeptide(L)'
;MTAAPDPHTTAGKAKILLDRRAEAIDRSGSAVEKQHARGKMTAMERIEALLDDGSFQELDGLAKHRSVSFGLENNRPYGDGVITGYGTVDGRPVCVFAQDFTVFGGSLGEVFGEKIVKVMDLAMKTGCPVIGL
;
A
#
# COMPACT_ATOMS: atom_id res chain seq x y z
N MET A 1 -1.18 -30.75 2.93
CA MET A 1 -0.75 -29.63 3.79
C MET A 1 0.74 -29.45 3.59
N THR A 2 1.18 -28.44 2.85
CA THR A 2 2.61 -28.13 2.71
C THR A 2 3.14 -27.59 4.03
N ALA A 3 4.29 -28.08 4.49
CA ALA A 3 4.93 -27.59 5.71
C ALA A 3 5.21 -26.08 5.63
N ALA A 4 5.15 -25.39 6.77
CA ALA A 4 5.49 -23.97 6.84
C ALA A 4 6.92 -23.72 6.30
N PRO A 5 7.16 -22.61 5.59
CA PRO A 5 8.48 -22.33 5.01
C PRO A 5 9.54 -22.16 6.10
N ASP A 6 10.69 -22.81 5.96
CA ASP A 6 11.81 -22.73 6.90
C ASP A 6 12.51 -21.36 6.83
N PRO A 7 12.42 -20.51 7.87
CA PRO A 7 13.02 -19.17 7.85
C PRO A 7 14.55 -19.17 7.85
N HIS A 8 15.20 -20.31 8.09
CA HIS A 8 16.66 -20.43 8.09
C HIS A 8 17.24 -20.76 6.72
N THR A 9 16.40 -21.02 5.71
CA THR A 9 16.85 -21.27 4.32
C THR A 9 16.58 -20.09 3.39
N THR A 10 17.35 -19.97 2.32
CA THR A 10 17.10 -18.97 1.26
C THR A 10 15.73 -19.16 0.63
N ALA A 11 15.37 -20.41 0.29
CA ALA A 11 14.08 -20.73 -0.33
C ALA A 11 12.90 -20.41 0.61
N GLY A 12 13.01 -20.74 1.89
CA GLY A 12 11.97 -20.44 2.86
C GLY A 12 11.82 -18.93 3.13
N LYS A 13 12.93 -18.18 3.24
CA LYS A 13 12.87 -16.70 3.31
C LYS A 13 12.20 -16.08 2.08
N ALA A 14 12.53 -16.56 0.88
CA ALA A 14 11.91 -16.09 -0.36
C ALA A 14 10.41 -16.38 -0.37
N LYS A 15 10.01 -17.58 0.06
CA LYS A 15 8.59 -17.94 0.19
C LYS A 15 7.86 -17.07 1.21
N ILE A 16 8.44 -16.81 2.37
CA ILE A 16 7.87 -15.91 3.39
C ILE A 16 7.63 -14.51 2.81
N LEU A 17 8.58 -13.98 2.03
CA LEU A 17 8.42 -12.67 1.37
C LEU A 17 7.25 -12.67 0.38
N LEU A 18 7.15 -13.71 -0.46
CA LEU A 18 6.06 -13.84 -1.43
C LEU A 18 4.70 -13.96 -0.75
N ASP A 19 4.62 -14.75 0.33
CA ASP A 19 3.38 -14.92 1.10
C ASP A 19 2.94 -13.58 1.74
N ARG A 20 3.87 -12.81 2.30
CA ARG A 20 3.57 -11.46 2.86
C ARG A 20 3.14 -10.46 1.79
N ARG A 21 3.74 -10.51 0.59
CA ARG A 21 3.33 -9.66 -0.53
C ARG A 21 1.93 -10.03 -1.02
N ALA A 22 1.62 -11.32 -1.11
CA ALA A 22 0.27 -11.77 -1.46
C ALA A 22 -0.76 -11.28 -0.43
N GLU A 23 -0.47 -11.38 0.86
CA GLU A 23 -1.33 -10.86 1.93
C GLU A 23 -1.50 -9.33 1.87
N ALA A 24 -0.45 -8.58 1.55
CA ALA A 24 -0.52 -7.12 1.42
C ALA A 24 -1.29 -6.66 0.16
N ILE A 25 -1.28 -7.46 -0.90
CA ILE A 25 -2.01 -7.20 -2.15
C ILE A 25 -3.47 -7.68 -2.05
N ASP A 26 -3.78 -8.57 -1.11
CA ASP A 26 -5.13 -9.06 -0.89
C ASP A 26 -6.05 -7.91 -0.48
N ARG A 27 -6.77 -7.41 -1.48
CA ARG A 27 -7.71 -6.30 -1.41
C ARG A 27 -9.14 -6.83 -1.54
N SER A 28 -9.40 -7.99 -0.95
CA SER A 28 -10.72 -8.60 -0.91
C SER A 28 -11.40 -8.37 0.44
N GLY A 29 -12.73 -8.42 0.45
CA GLY A 29 -13.52 -8.39 1.68
C GLY A 29 -14.62 -7.34 1.71
N SER A 30 -15.45 -7.42 2.76
CA SER A 30 -16.70 -6.65 2.87
C SER A 30 -16.51 -5.13 2.83
N ALA A 31 -15.34 -4.60 3.20
CA ALA A 31 -15.06 -3.17 3.13
C ALA A 31 -14.89 -2.68 1.67
N VAL A 32 -14.29 -3.51 0.82
CA VAL A 32 -14.14 -3.25 -0.62
C VAL A 32 -15.49 -3.35 -1.32
N GLU A 33 -16.28 -4.38 -1.02
CA GLU A 33 -17.65 -4.50 -1.53
C GLU A 33 -18.53 -3.30 -1.16
N LYS A 34 -18.44 -2.81 0.09
CA LYS A 34 -19.14 -1.60 0.54
C LYS A 34 -18.66 -0.35 -0.19
N GLN A 35 -17.37 -0.27 -0.53
CA GLN A 35 -16.81 0.85 -1.29
C GLN A 35 -17.36 0.84 -2.72
N HIS A 36 -17.35 -0.32 -3.39
CA HIS A 36 -17.91 -0.50 -4.73
C HIS A 36 -19.42 -0.28 -4.76
N ALA A 37 -20.16 -0.76 -3.76
CA ALA A 37 -21.60 -0.53 -3.63
C ALA A 37 -21.98 0.97 -3.54
N ARG A 38 -21.03 1.82 -3.15
CA ARG A 38 -21.18 3.30 -3.14
C ARG A 38 -20.73 3.95 -4.45
N GLY A 39 -20.41 3.18 -5.47
CA GLY A 39 -19.89 3.66 -6.75
C GLY A 39 -18.48 4.24 -6.66
N LYS A 40 -17.70 3.88 -5.61
CA LYS A 40 -16.34 4.36 -5.41
C LYS A 40 -15.33 3.29 -5.76
N MET A 41 -14.21 3.72 -6.32
CA MET A 41 -13.03 2.89 -6.54
C MET A 41 -12.23 2.71 -5.23
N THR A 42 -11.47 1.63 -5.14
CA THR A 42 -10.48 1.39 -4.09
C THR A 42 -9.27 2.33 -4.26
N ALA A 43 -8.35 2.35 -3.29
CA ALA A 43 -7.10 3.10 -3.42
C ALA A 43 -6.25 2.61 -4.60
N MET A 44 -6.14 1.29 -4.78
CA MET A 44 -5.36 0.75 -5.89
C MET A 44 -6.02 1.02 -7.24
N GLU A 45 -7.32 0.78 -7.37
CA GLU A 45 -8.02 1.01 -8.65
C GLU A 45 -7.88 2.47 -9.11
N ARG A 46 -7.84 3.43 -8.18
CA ARG A 46 -7.59 4.84 -8.50
C ARG A 46 -6.17 5.08 -9.01
N ILE A 47 -5.17 4.38 -8.46
CA ILE A 47 -3.78 4.44 -8.93
C ILE A 47 -3.67 3.83 -10.33
N GLU A 48 -4.23 2.64 -10.54
CA GLU A 48 -4.21 1.93 -11.83
C GLU A 48 -4.94 2.70 -12.93
N ALA A 49 -6.04 3.38 -12.60
CA ALA A 49 -6.75 4.22 -13.55
C ALA A 49 -6.04 5.54 -13.89
N LEU A 50 -5.13 6.00 -13.02
CA LEU A 50 -4.37 7.23 -13.21
C LEU A 50 -3.07 7.00 -13.99
N LEU A 51 -2.34 5.95 -13.63
CA LEU A 51 -1.00 5.69 -14.14
C LEU A 51 -1.02 4.86 -15.42
N ASP A 52 0.04 4.98 -16.21
CA ASP A 52 0.25 4.13 -17.38
C ASP A 52 0.39 2.65 -16.96
N ASP A 53 -0.16 1.76 -17.77
CA ASP A 53 -0.28 0.34 -17.45
C ASP A 53 1.09 -0.30 -17.18
N GLY A 54 1.23 -0.98 -16.04
CA GLY A 54 2.49 -1.61 -15.61
C GLY A 54 3.60 -0.64 -15.15
N SER A 55 3.35 0.67 -15.09
CA SER A 55 4.35 1.65 -14.66
C SER A 55 4.46 1.79 -13.13
N PHE A 56 3.44 1.38 -12.39
CA PHE A 56 3.37 1.60 -10.95
C PHE A 56 4.38 0.73 -10.17
N GLN A 57 5.21 1.39 -9.37
CA GLN A 57 6.10 0.77 -8.42
C GLN A 57 5.75 1.19 -6.99
N GLU A 58 5.21 0.25 -6.23
CA GLU A 58 4.82 0.48 -4.84
C GLU A 58 6.02 0.64 -3.90
N LEU A 59 5.89 1.57 -2.96
CA LEU A 59 6.79 1.82 -1.84
C LEU A 59 6.12 1.42 -0.53
N ASP A 60 6.90 0.83 0.38
CA ASP A 60 6.47 0.49 1.74
C ASP A 60 5.18 -0.35 1.82
N GLY A 61 4.94 -1.23 0.84
CA GLY A 61 3.77 -2.10 0.80
C GLY A 61 3.67 -3.06 2.00
N LEU A 62 4.78 -3.36 2.68
CA LEU A 62 4.80 -4.22 3.88
C LEU A 62 4.89 -3.44 5.20
N ALA A 63 4.73 -2.11 5.18
CA ALA A 63 4.74 -1.30 6.39
C ALA A 63 3.51 -1.60 7.28
N LYS A 64 3.65 -1.38 8.58
CA LYS A 64 2.60 -1.56 9.61
C LYS A 64 2.76 -0.47 10.67
N HIS A 65 1.66 0.09 11.20
CA HIS A 65 1.77 0.99 12.36
C HIS A 65 2.49 0.33 13.55
N ARG A 66 3.06 1.17 14.41
CA ARG A 66 3.76 0.78 15.65
C ARG A 66 3.00 1.11 16.94
N SER A 67 1.77 1.63 16.82
CA SER A 67 0.91 1.90 17.98
C SER A 67 0.52 0.63 18.73
N VAL A 68 0.55 0.72 20.06
CA VAL A 68 0.05 -0.27 21.04
C VAL A 68 -1.08 0.30 21.90
N SER A 69 -1.62 1.45 21.50
CA SER A 69 -2.69 2.12 22.24
C SER A 69 -4.04 1.55 21.85
N PHE A 70 -4.95 1.43 22.83
CA PHE A 70 -6.35 1.05 22.61
C PHE A 70 -6.55 -0.28 21.84
N GLY A 71 -5.62 -1.23 21.96
CA GLY A 71 -5.71 -2.55 21.34
C GLY A 71 -5.36 -2.59 19.84
N LEU A 72 -4.83 -1.48 19.28
CA LEU A 72 -4.44 -1.39 17.87
C LEU A 72 -3.41 -2.46 17.47
N GLU A 73 -2.56 -2.92 18.38
CA GLU A 73 -1.55 -3.95 18.13
C GLU A 73 -2.13 -5.28 17.63
N ASN A 74 -3.41 -5.54 17.90
CA ASN A 74 -4.11 -6.76 17.50
C ASN A 74 -4.52 -6.76 16.02
N ASN A 75 -4.49 -5.61 15.35
CA ASN A 75 -4.82 -5.48 13.94
C ASN A 75 -3.82 -4.56 13.26
N ARG A 76 -2.80 -5.14 12.59
CA ARG A 76 -1.71 -4.39 11.94
C ARG A 76 -1.70 -4.68 10.43
N PRO A 77 -2.61 -4.06 9.65
CA PRO A 77 -2.70 -4.29 8.22
C PRO A 77 -1.43 -3.81 7.52
N TYR A 78 -1.04 -4.48 6.44
CA TYR A 78 0.05 -4.03 5.59
C TYR A 78 -0.32 -2.73 4.88
N GLY A 79 0.69 -1.91 4.59
CA GLY A 79 0.54 -0.61 3.96
C GLY A 79 0.09 0.52 4.90
N ASP A 80 -0.43 0.19 6.08
CA ASP A 80 -0.95 1.13 7.10
C ASP A 80 -2.06 2.07 6.60
N GLY A 81 -2.86 1.64 5.62
CA GLY A 81 -4.01 2.40 5.11
C GLY A 81 -3.69 3.47 4.07
N VAL A 82 -2.46 3.51 3.55
CA VAL A 82 -2.10 4.34 2.40
C VAL A 82 -1.23 3.54 1.42
N ILE A 83 -1.59 3.59 0.14
CA ILE A 83 -0.75 3.06 -0.94
C ILE A 83 0.11 4.21 -1.46
N THR A 84 1.40 4.00 -1.56
CA THR A 84 2.37 5.01 -1.99
C THR A 84 3.29 4.45 -3.05
N GLY A 85 3.74 5.25 -4.00
CA GLY A 85 4.67 4.80 -5.01
C GLY A 85 4.96 5.85 -6.07
N TYR A 86 5.50 5.39 -7.18
CA TYR A 86 5.76 6.21 -8.36
C TYR A 86 5.42 5.41 -9.61
N GLY A 87 5.28 6.12 -10.73
CA GLY A 87 5.02 5.52 -12.04
C GLY A 87 5.06 6.61 -13.10
N THR A 88 4.31 6.42 -14.17
CA THR A 88 4.21 7.41 -15.25
C THR A 88 2.76 7.76 -15.58
N VAL A 89 2.57 8.99 -16.06
CA VAL A 89 1.32 9.46 -16.69
C VAL A 89 1.70 10.05 -18.03
N ASP A 90 1.17 9.50 -19.13
CA ASP A 90 1.58 9.87 -20.49
C ASP A 90 3.12 9.78 -20.67
N GLY A 91 3.74 8.76 -20.08
CA GLY A 91 5.19 8.55 -20.09
C GLY A 91 6.00 9.51 -19.22
N ARG A 92 5.36 10.43 -18.49
CA ARG A 92 6.04 11.41 -17.61
C ARG A 92 6.09 10.89 -16.18
N PRO A 93 7.25 10.94 -15.50
CA PRO A 93 7.36 10.41 -14.14
C PRO A 93 6.48 11.20 -13.17
N VAL A 94 5.80 10.48 -12.27
CA VAL A 94 5.02 11.06 -11.17
C VAL A 94 5.20 10.24 -9.90
N CYS A 95 5.05 10.90 -8.76
CA CYS A 95 4.86 10.25 -7.46
C CYS A 95 3.38 10.29 -7.07
N VAL A 96 2.88 9.23 -6.46
CA VAL A 96 1.47 9.10 -6.09
C VAL A 96 1.30 8.52 -4.68
N PHE A 97 0.29 9.00 -3.97
CA PHE A 97 -0.25 8.31 -2.80
C PHE A 97 -1.78 8.28 -2.86
N ALA A 98 -2.38 7.20 -2.38
CA ALA A 98 -3.83 7.01 -2.30
C ALA A 98 -4.22 6.51 -0.92
N GLN A 99 -5.09 7.26 -0.24
CA GLN A 99 -5.59 6.89 1.08
C GLN A 99 -6.66 5.80 0.96
N ASP A 100 -6.52 4.71 1.71
CA ASP A 100 -7.41 3.57 1.65
C ASP A 100 -8.49 3.62 2.75
N PHE A 101 -9.72 3.95 2.35
CA PHE A 101 -10.85 4.04 3.26
C PHE A 101 -11.28 2.69 3.84
N THR A 102 -10.85 1.58 3.25
CA THR A 102 -11.17 0.23 3.74
C THR A 102 -10.33 -0.14 4.97
N VAL A 103 -9.23 0.58 5.22
CA VAL A 103 -8.32 0.38 6.35
C VAL A 103 -8.51 1.52 7.36
N PHE A 104 -9.02 1.20 8.56
CA PHE A 104 -9.29 2.18 9.63
C PHE A 104 -10.09 3.42 9.20
N GLY A 105 -10.92 3.30 8.15
CA GLY A 105 -11.68 4.43 7.60
C GLY A 105 -10.81 5.50 6.93
N GLY A 106 -9.58 5.18 6.53
CA GLY A 106 -8.62 6.14 5.97
C GLY A 106 -8.03 7.10 7.00
N SER A 107 -8.08 6.77 8.29
CA SER A 107 -7.53 7.60 9.35
C SER A 107 -6.00 7.66 9.28
N LEU A 108 -5.43 8.85 9.41
CA LEU A 108 -3.98 9.07 9.33
C LEU A 108 -3.29 8.62 10.63
N GLY A 109 -2.46 7.58 10.53
CA GLY A 109 -1.52 7.14 11.56
C GLY A 109 -0.10 7.67 11.37
N GLU A 110 0.79 7.35 12.29
CA GLU A 110 2.20 7.77 12.23
C GLU A 110 2.93 7.19 10.99
N VAL A 111 2.85 5.87 10.79
CA VAL A 111 3.52 5.19 9.66
C VAL A 111 2.85 5.55 8.33
N PHE A 112 1.52 5.66 8.29
CA PHE A 112 0.79 6.27 7.19
C PHE A 112 1.39 7.64 6.79
N GLY A 113 1.57 8.54 7.77
CA GLY A 113 2.13 9.87 7.52
C GLY A 113 3.57 9.82 7.01
N GLU A 114 4.41 8.98 7.62
CA GLU A 114 5.80 8.74 7.18
C GLU A 114 5.88 8.28 5.72
N LYS A 115 4.94 7.42 5.28
CA LYS A 115 4.86 6.98 3.88
C LYS A 115 4.55 8.12 2.90
N ILE A 116 3.61 8.99 3.25
CA ILE A 116 3.30 10.17 2.42
C ILE A 116 4.50 11.11 2.35
N VAL A 117 5.13 11.41 3.49
CA VAL A 117 6.33 12.27 3.50
C VAL A 117 7.43 11.67 2.63
N LYS A 118 7.68 10.35 2.70
CA LYS A 118 8.67 9.68 1.85
C LYS A 118 8.40 9.86 0.36
N VAL A 119 7.15 9.77 -0.08
CA VAL A 119 6.82 9.94 -1.51
C VAL A 119 6.96 11.40 -1.95
N MET A 120 6.64 12.35 -1.08
CA MET A 120 6.83 13.78 -1.33
C MET A 120 8.32 14.14 -1.44
N ASP A 121 9.14 13.62 -0.53
CA ASP A 121 10.60 13.80 -0.56
C ASP A 121 11.22 13.18 -1.82
N LEU A 122 10.74 12.00 -2.22
CA LEU A 122 11.17 11.37 -3.47
C LEU A 122 10.84 12.24 -4.68
N ALA A 123 9.62 12.77 -4.74
CA ALA A 123 9.19 13.64 -5.84
C ALA A 123 10.00 14.94 -5.91
N MET A 124 10.25 15.55 -4.75
CA MET A 124 11.10 16.75 -4.64
C MET A 124 12.53 16.46 -5.11
N LYS A 125 13.08 15.31 -4.73
CA LYS A 125 14.44 14.89 -5.11
C LYS A 125 14.58 14.61 -6.61
N THR A 126 13.56 14.04 -7.24
CA THR A 126 13.59 13.69 -8.67
C THR A 126 13.00 14.77 -9.58
N GLY A 127 12.39 15.81 -9.01
CA GLY A 127 11.77 16.89 -9.75
C GLY A 127 10.49 16.48 -10.49
N CYS A 128 9.72 15.52 -9.95
CA CYS A 128 8.47 15.07 -10.56
C CYS A 128 7.22 15.53 -9.78
N PRO A 129 6.03 15.60 -10.41
CA PRO A 129 4.79 15.95 -9.74
C PRO A 129 4.39 14.95 -8.65
N VAL A 130 3.66 15.44 -7.65
CA VAL A 130 2.99 14.60 -6.63
C VAL A 130 1.47 14.64 -6.86
N ILE A 131 0.84 13.46 -6.85
CA ILE A 131 -0.61 13.31 -6.94
C ILE A 131 -1.10 12.60 -5.67
N GLY A 132 -2.00 13.26 -4.93
CA GLY A 132 -2.66 12.69 -3.75
C GLY A 132 -4.12 12.34 -4.04
N LEU A 133 -4.53 11.11 -3.72
CA LEU A 133 -5.84 10.52 -4.06
C LEU A 133 -6.68 10.11 -2.83
#